data_AF-A0AAN6ZTU4-F1
#
_entry.id   AF-A0AAN6ZTU4-F1
#
_cell.length_a   1.000
_cell.length_b   1.000
_cell.length_c   1.000
_cell.angle_alpha   90.00
_cell.angle_beta   90.00
_cell.angle_gamma   90.00
#
_symmetry.space_group_name_H-M   'P 1'
#
loop_
_entity.id
_entity.type
_entity.pdbx_description
1 polymer ?
#
loop_
_entity_poly.entity_id
_entity_poly.type
_entity_poly.pdbx_seq_one_letter_code
_entity_poly.pdbx_strand_id
1 'polypeptide(L)'
;MRFLVAFLALPTAILAAPTTEAAAPNPPNFVMDSLACACQNPEGVVRSENFCLAIQGGNELPTRYGGYGGYCYRPVAWAYQMETVFTDAACKEWYTVAPEFNKAVCKPVKLCLEHPGVPGYEDYYKLC
;
A
#
# COMPACT_ATOMS: atom_id res chain seq x y z
N MET A 1 -17.67 -67.30 3.65
CA MET A 1 -17.65 -65.88 4.05
C MET A 1 -16.91 -65.11 2.97
N ARG A 2 -17.61 -64.26 2.21
CA ARG A 2 -17.02 -63.48 1.11
C ARG A 2 -16.69 -62.09 1.64
N PHE A 3 -15.41 -61.75 1.70
CA PHE A 3 -14.91 -60.44 2.11
C PHE A 3 -15.14 -59.44 0.96
N LEU A 4 -15.92 -58.40 1.22
CA LEU A 4 -16.06 -57.24 0.34
C LEU A 4 -15.00 -56.21 0.75
N VAL A 5 -14.01 -56.00 -0.13
CA VAL A 5 -13.01 -54.93 0.00
C VAL A 5 -13.63 -53.65 -0.54
N ALA A 6 -13.93 -52.71 0.35
CA ALA A 6 -14.38 -51.37 -0.02
C ALA A 6 -13.17 -50.52 -0.47
N PHE A 7 -13.12 -50.18 -1.76
CA PHE A 7 -12.20 -49.16 -2.28
C PHE A 7 -12.70 -47.77 -1.84
N LEU A 8 -12.02 -47.19 -0.85
CA LEU A 8 -12.16 -45.78 -0.51
C LEU A 8 -11.50 -44.95 -1.61
N ALA A 9 -12.31 -44.42 -2.54
CA ALA A 9 -11.88 -43.36 -3.44
C ALA A 9 -11.71 -42.07 -2.62
N LEU A 10 -10.48 -41.81 -2.19
CA LEU A 10 -10.09 -40.51 -1.64
C LEU A 10 -10.19 -39.47 -2.76
N PRO A 11 -10.91 -38.34 -2.58
CA PRO A 11 -10.83 -37.24 -3.51
C PRO A 11 -9.40 -36.70 -3.45
N THR A 12 -8.68 -36.82 -4.57
CA THR A 12 -7.42 -36.11 -4.78
C THR A 12 -7.73 -34.62 -4.81
N ALA A 13 -7.65 -33.99 -3.64
CA ALA A 13 -7.57 -32.55 -3.52
C ALA A 13 -6.30 -32.13 -4.25
N ILE A 14 -6.47 -31.65 -5.49
CA ILE A 14 -5.44 -30.95 -6.22
C ILE A 14 -5.18 -29.68 -5.40
N LEU A 15 -4.17 -29.72 -4.53
CA LEU A 15 -3.55 -28.50 -4.05
C LEU A 15 -3.01 -27.81 -5.30
N ALA A 16 -3.74 -26.82 -5.79
CA ALA A 16 -3.15 -25.81 -6.65
C ALA A 16 -2.01 -25.18 -5.84
N ALA A 17 -0.78 -25.65 -6.10
CA ALA A 17 0.40 -25.02 -5.57
C ALA A 17 0.35 -23.54 -5.99
N PRO A 18 0.69 -22.59 -5.10
CA PRO A 18 0.76 -21.20 -5.47
C PRO A 18 1.70 -21.11 -6.66
N THR A 19 1.19 -20.66 -7.80
CA THR A 19 2.01 -20.32 -8.95
C THR A 19 3.06 -19.36 -8.44
N THR A 20 4.32 -19.77 -8.53
CA THR A 20 5.46 -18.88 -8.43
C THR A 20 5.33 -17.95 -9.64
N GLU A 21 4.51 -16.91 -9.51
CA GLU A 21 4.74 -15.68 -10.27
C GLU A 21 6.19 -15.34 -9.98
N ALA A 22 7.04 -15.49 -11.01
CA ALA A 22 8.43 -15.11 -10.92
C ALA A 22 8.43 -13.66 -10.45
N ALA A 23 8.85 -13.43 -9.21
CA ALA A 23 8.91 -12.10 -8.62
C ALA A 23 9.70 -11.22 -9.59
N ALA A 24 9.04 -10.24 -10.22
CA ALA A 24 9.69 -9.32 -11.12
C ALA A 24 10.89 -8.71 -10.39
N PRO A 25 12.08 -8.60 -11.03
CA PRO A 25 13.26 -8.08 -10.36
C PRO A 25 12.97 -6.68 -9.84
N ASN A 26 13.33 -6.44 -8.57
CA ASN A 26 13.13 -5.14 -7.97
C ASN A 26 13.95 -4.06 -8.70
N PRO A 27 13.41 -2.84 -8.82
CA PRO A 27 14.09 -1.73 -9.49
C PRO A 27 15.36 -1.28 -8.74
N PRO A 28 16.27 -0.53 -9.39
CA PRO A 28 17.46 0.00 -8.73
C PRO A 28 17.11 0.83 -7.50
N ASN A 29 17.87 0.64 -6.41
CA ASN A 29 17.65 1.27 -5.11
C ASN A 29 16.31 0.95 -4.44
N PHE A 30 15.65 -0.15 -4.84
CA PHE A 30 14.46 -0.64 -4.15
C PHE A 30 14.74 -0.89 -2.67
N VAL A 31 13.80 -0.45 -1.84
CA VAL A 31 13.83 -0.62 -0.39
C VAL A 31 12.74 -1.58 0.04
N MET A 32 11.49 -1.30 -0.34
CA MET A 32 10.33 -2.06 0.14
C MET A 32 9.11 -1.90 -0.76
N ASP A 33 8.21 -2.89 -0.68
CA ASP A 33 6.82 -2.75 -1.10
C ASP A 33 6.01 -1.98 -0.04
N SER A 34 5.05 -1.16 -0.46
CA SER A 34 4.26 -0.30 0.40
C SER A 34 2.85 -0.08 -0.17
N LEU A 35 2.01 0.67 0.56
CA LEU A 35 0.72 1.16 0.09
C LEU A 35 0.74 2.69 0.03
N ALA A 36 0.22 3.24 -1.06
CA ALA A 36 -0.03 4.65 -1.23
C ALA A 36 -1.54 4.92 -1.21
N CYS A 37 -2.02 5.74 -0.29
CA CYS A 37 -3.43 5.99 -0.04
C CYS A 37 -3.81 7.48 -0.17
N ALA A 38 -5.05 7.74 -0.57
CA ALA A 38 -5.59 9.09 -0.73
C ALA A 38 -7.11 9.10 -0.52
N CYS A 39 -7.67 10.31 -0.40
CA CYS A 39 -9.09 10.54 -0.53
C CYS A 39 -9.40 10.99 -1.97
N GLN A 40 -10.39 10.37 -2.60
CA GLN A 40 -10.75 10.54 -4.00
C GLN A 40 -12.13 11.18 -4.13
N ASN A 41 -12.29 12.05 -5.12
CA ASN A 41 -13.58 12.61 -5.52
C ASN A 41 -14.27 11.78 -6.64
N PRO A 42 -15.56 12.04 -6.98
CA PRO A 42 -16.24 11.29 -8.03
C PRO A 42 -15.59 11.38 -9.43
N GLU A 43 -14.81 12.43 -9.69
CA GLU A 43 -14.06 12.62 -10.94
C GLU A 43 -12.74 11.82 -10.98
N GLY A 44 -12.38 11.16 -9.88
CA GLY A 44 -11.16 10.37 -9.75
C GLY A 44 -9.95 11.16 -9.26
N VAL A 45 -10.09 12.48 -9.05
CA VAL A 45 -9.04 13.34 -8.47
C VAL A 45 -8.79 12.93 -7.03
N VAL A 46 -7.52 12.89 -6.63
CA VAL A 46 -7.10 12.48 -5.29
C VAL A 46 -6.43 13.60 -4.51
N ARG A 47 -6.57 13.54 -3.19
CA ARG A 47 -5.89 14.40 -2.22
C ARG A 47 -5.46 13.62 -0.99
N SER A 48 -4.30 13.99 -0.46
CA SER A 48 -3.81 13.39 0.78
C SER A 48 -2.93 14.33 1.60
N GLU A 49 -2.61 15.55 1.15
CA GLU A 49 -1.42 16.28 1.64
C GLU A 49 -1.45 16.52 3.15
N ASN A 50 -2.43 17.27 3.64
CA ASN A 50 -2.52 17.61 5.07
C ASN A 50 -2.89 16.40 5.94
N PHE A 51 -3.66 15.45 5.40
CA PHE A 51 -4.03 14.25 6.13
C PHE A 51 -2.82 13.35 6.39
N CYS A 52 -1.96 13.24 5.37
CA CYS A 52 -0.73 12.49 5.43
C CYS A 52 0.20 13.02 6.52
N LEU A 53 0.43 14.34 6.59
CA LEU A 53 1.25 14.95 7.64
C LEU A 53 0.73 14.63 9.05
N ALA A 54 -0.58 14.77 9.24
CA ALA A 54 -1.22 14.58 10.53
C ALA A 54 -1.08 13.14 11.02
N ILE A 55 -1.27 12.15 10.15
CA ILE A 55 -1.12 10.72 10.49
C ILE A 55 0.35 10.37 10.76
N GLN A 56 1.28 10.98 10.01
CA GLN A 56 2.69 10.64 10.10
C GLN A 56 3.43 11.34 11.25
N GLY A 57 2.77 12.28 11.94
CA GLY A 57 3.36 13.05 13.05
C GLY A 57 4.50 13.97 12.61
N GLY A 58 4.54 14.33 11.32
CA GLY A 58 5.57 15.16 10.72
C GLY A 58 5.08 16.58 10.44
N ASN A 59 6.01 17.53 10.43
CA ASN A 59 5.75 18.94 10.10
C ASN A 59 6.19 19.31 8.66
N GLU A 60 6.70 18.35 7.88
CA GLU A 60 7.30 18.58 6.56
C GLU A 60 6.56 17.79 5.46
N LEU A 61 5.98 18.50 4.48
CA LEU A 61 5.63 17.98 3.14
C LEU A 61 6.88 18.12 2.23
N PRO A 62 7.17 17.28 1.23
CA PRO A 62 6.88 15.88 0.97
C PRO A 62 8.17 15.09 0.57
N THR A 63 9.34 15.43 1.10
CA THR A 63 10.61 14.80 0.69
C THR A 63 10.98 13.56 1.53
N ARG A 64 10.54 13.50 2.80
CA ARG A 64 10.68 12.32 3.68
C ARG A 64 9.46 11.38 3.63
N TYR A 65 8.30 11.95 3.29
CA TYR A 65 6.99 11.29 3.32
C TYR A 65 6.25 11.72 2.04
N GLY A 66 6.45 10.99 0.96
CA GLY A 66 6.02 11.47 -0.35
C GLY A 66 4.50 11.53 -0.46
N GLY A 67 4.01 12.73 -0.76
CA GLY A 67 2.75 12.98 -1.43
C GLY A 67 2.99 12.94 -2.93
N TYR A 68 3.06 11.77 -3.58
CA TYR A 68 3.23 11.74 -5.04
C TYR A 68 1.86 11.79 -5.72
N GLY A 69 1.58 12.89 -6.43
CA GLY A 69 0.33 13.06 -7.18
C GLY A 69 -0.93 12.95 -6.32
N GLY A 70 -0.86 13.39 -5.06
CA GLY A 70 -2.00 13.36 -4.12
C GLY A 70 -2.18 12.05 -3.34
N TYR A 71 -1.18 11.16 -3.32
CA TYR A 71 -1.17 9.94 -2.51
C TYR A 71 -0.13 9.95 -1.40
N CYS A 72 -0.53 9.52 -0.21
CA CYS A 72 0.28 9.35 0.98
C CYS A 72 0.84 7.93 1.06
N TYR A 73 2.15 7.77 1.21
CA TYR A 73 2.77 6.49 1.54
C TYR A 73 3.67 6.60 2.77
N ARG A 74 4.02 5.45 3.35
CA ARG A 74 4.93 5.38 4.50
C ARG A 74 6.09 4.43 4.25
N PRO A 75 7.32 4.81 4.60
CA PRO A 75 8.48 3.94 4.50
C PRO A 75 8.74 3.21 5.82
N VAL A 76 7.73 2.56 6.40
CA VAL A 76 7.91 1.77 7.64
C VAL A 76 7.10 0.49 7.62
N ALA A 77 7.44 -0.43 8.53
CA ALA A 77 6.88 -1.77 8.58
C ALA A 77 5.34 -1.85 8.53
N TRP A 78 4.61 -0.91 9.14
CA TRP A 78 3.14 -0.92 9.12
C TRP A 78 2.50 -0.23 7.90
N ALA A 79 3.26 0.05 6.84
CA ALA A 79 2.71 0.68 5.63
C ALA A 79 1.57 -0.12 4.98
N TYR A 80 1.55 -1.45 5.15
CA TYR A 80 0.43 -2.29 4.73
C TYR A 80 -0.89 -2.00 5.49
N GLN A 81 -0.84 -1.30 6.63
CA GLN A 81 -2.00 -0.92 7.42
C GLN A 81 -2.52 0.49 7.08
N MET A 82 -1.98 1.15 6.05
CA MET A 82 -2.42 2.50 5.64
C MET A 82 -3.92 2.57 5.31
N GLU A 83 -4.49 1.47 4.82
CA GLU A 83 -5.93 1.30 4.56
C GLU A 83 -6.80 1.32 5.84
N THR A 84 -6.22 1.06 7.01
CA THR A 84 -6.95 1.16 8.28
C THR A 84 -7.09 2.60 8.77
N VAL A 85 -6.25 3.51 8.23
CA VAL A 85 -6.26 4.93 8.54
C VAL A 85 -6.99 5.72 7.46
N PHE A 86 -6.69 5.46 6.19
CA PHE A 86 -7.43 5.99 5.05
C PHE A 86 -8.70 5.18 4.85
N THR A 87 -9.75 5.58 5.56
CA THR A 87 -11.12 5.05 5.41
C THR A 87 -12.04 6.13 4.86
N ASP A 88 -13.16 5.75 4.24
CA ASP A 88 -14.19 6.72 3.78
C ASP A 88 -14.66 7.64 4.92
N ALA A 89 -14.76 7.09 6.14
CA ALA A 89 -15.13 7.87 7.32
C ALA A 89 -14.08 8.93 7.64
N ALA A 90 -12.80 8.55 7.66
CA ALA A 90 -11.72 9.49 7.91
C ALA A 90 -11.60 10.54 6.80
N CYS A 91 -11.80 10.15 5.53
CA CYS A 91 -11.82 11.09 4.41
C CYS A 91 -12.94 12.15 4.57
N LYS A 92 -14.14 11.73 5.00
CA LYS A 92 -15.26 12.65 5.28
C LYS A 92 -14.97 13.60 6.44
N GLU A 93 -14.37 13.08 7.51
CA GLU A 93 -14.02 13.86 8.69
C GLU A 93 -12.90 14.87 8.40
N TRP A 94 -11.92 14.48 7.58
CA TRP A 94 -10.78 15.34 7.26
C TRP A 94 -11.12 16.42 6.23
N TYR A 95 -11.85 16.05 5.17
CA TYR A 95 -12.16 16.95 4.05
C TYR A 95 -13.55 17.60 4.18
N THR A 96 -13.87 18.16 5.35
CA THR A 96 -15.16 18.84 5.60
C THR A 96 -15.42 20.04 4.69
N VAL A 97 -14.37 20.76 4.28
CA VAL A 97 -14.46 21.90 3.34
C VAL A 97 -14.44 21.48 1.86
N ALA A 98 -14.15 20.21 1.58
CA ALA A 98 -14.13 19.62 0.25
C ALA A 98 -14.79 18.23 0.28
N PRO A 99 -16.11 18.18 0.62
CA PRO A 99 -16.81 16.94 0.98
C PRO A 99 -16.93 15.94 -0.18
N GLU A 100 -16.59 16.34 -1.40
CA GLU A 100 -16.44 15.46 -2.55
C GLU A 100 -15.29 14.45 -2.37
N PHE A 101 -14.24 14.79 -1.61
CA PHE A 101 -13.11 13.89 -1.32
C PHE A 101 -13.42 12.93 -0.17
N ASN A 102 -14.45 12.12 -0.33
CA ASN A 102 -15.03 11.29 0.73
C ASN A 102 -14.77 9.77 0.60
N LYS A 103 -14.07 9.36 -0.46
CA LYS A 103 -13.76 7.96 -0.74
C LYS A 103 -12.27 7.69 -0.52
N ALA A 104 -11.93 6.76 0.35
CA ALA A 104 -10.54 6.32 0.49
C ALA A 104 -10.16 5.37 -0.65
N VAL A 105 -8.96 5.57 -1.19
CA VAL A 105 -8.36 4.69 -2.20
C VAL A 105 -6.90 4.41 -1.86
N CYS A 106 -6.50 3.15 -1.93
CA CYS A 106 -5.13 2.71 -1.72
C CYS A 106 -4.65 1.90 -2.92
N LYS A 107 -3.36 2.00 -3.24
CA LYS A 107 -2.72 1.19 -4.28
C LYS A 107 -1.35 0.67 -3.81
N PRO A 108 -0.96 -0.54 -4.22
CA PRO A 108 0.39 -1.04 -3.98
C PRO A 108 1.40 -0.19 -4.74
N VAL A 109 2.53 0.10 -4.08
CA VAL A 109 3.65 0.85 -4.66
C VAL A 109 4.97 0.24 -4.23
N LYS A 110 6.02 0.49 -5.00
CA LYS A 110 7.40 0.18 -4.63
C LYS A 110 8.12 1.46 -4.22
N LEU A 111 8.84 1.43 -3.11
CA LEU A 111 9.63 2.55 -2.63
C LEU A 111 11.12 2.31 -2.89
N CYS A 112 11.77 3.33 -3.43
CA CYS A 112 13.18 3.37 -3.76
C CYS A 112 13.87 4.52 -3.02
N LEU A 113 15.17 4.40 -2.70
CA LEU A 113 15.94 5.54 -2.21
C LEU A 113 16.07 6.60 -3.32
N GLU A 114 15.81 7.85 -2.96
CA GLU A 114 15.99 8.99 -3.85
C GLU A 114 17.47 9.34 -4.01
N HIS A 115 18.22 9.31 -2.91
CA HIS A 115 19.64 9.69 -2.83
C HIS A 115 20.51 8.56 -2.22
N PRO A 116 20.71 7.44 -2.94
CA PRO A 116 21.48 6.32 -2.42
C PRO A 116 22.93 6.73 -2.11
N GLY A 117 23.39 6.45 -0.89
CA GLY A 117 24.78 6.68 -0.46
C GLY A 117 25.12 8.13 -0.09
N VAL A 118 24.13 9.03 -0.01
CA VAL A 118 24.33 10.41 0.46
C VAL A 118 24.02 10.48 1.96
N PRO A 119 25.02 10.79 2.82
CA PRO A 119 24.78 10.91 4.26
C PRO A 119 23.72 11.96 4.59
N GLY A 120 22.78 11.62 5.47
CA GLY A 120 21.66 12.47 5.88
C GLY A 120 20.42 12.40 4.98
N TYR A 121 20.44 11.59 3.91
CA TYR A 121 19.32 11.36 3.00
C TYR A 121 18.88 9.88 2.94
N GLU A 122 19.24 9.09 3.94
CA GLU A 122 18.97 7.66 4.01
C GLU A 122 17.45 7.34 4.05
N ASP A 123 16.64 8.31 4.49
CA ASP A 123 15.18 8.19 4.61
C ASP A 123 14.40 9.03 3.56
N TYR A 124 15.05 9.38 2.45
CA TYR A 124 14.39 10.05 1.33
C TYR A 124 13.99 9.02 0.29
N TYR A 125 12.68 8.82 0.15
CA TYR A 125 12.10 7.78 -0.68
C TYR A 125 11.30 8.38 -1.81
N LYS A 126 11.39 7.73 -2.97
CA LYS A 126 10.54 7.99 -4.14
C LYS A 126 9.78 6.74 -4.53
N LEU A 127 8.72 6.91 -5.31
CA LEU A 127 8.12 5.80 -6.04
C LEU A 127 9.14 5.28 -7.04
N CYS A 128 9.31 3.96 -7.05
CA CYS A 128 9.73 3.26 -8.25
C CYS A 128 8.49 3.13 -9.16
#